data_AF-A0A7S1H002-F1
#
_entry.id   AF-A0A7S1H002-F1
#
_cell.length_a   1.000
_cell.length_b   1.000
_cell.length_c   1.000
_cell.angle_alpha   90.00
_cell.angle_beta   90.00
_cell.angle_gamma   90.00
#
_symmetry.space_group_name_H-M   'P 1'
#
loop_
_entity.id
_entity.type
_entity.pdbx_description
1 polymer ?
#
loop_
_entity_poly.entity_id
_entity_poly.type
_entity_poly.pdbx_seq_one_letter_code
_entity_poly.pdbx_strand_id
1 'polypeptide(L)'
;GGDADVVHVDDLGMAHVAGFFVTSATGLMILIFFSSDLLMVLTVLYCLASAMTLSPYLSSLIVRGFPYLQKRVLFPLCDPAPLSSIIALPCSLFLSGLWFATRHHTLSFVLHDVLSASIAVTIISKVRLGTLKVASVLLAVTATYDFIWVYASPIIMEQSLRAAAQGSDGGAFLRPAEPQNAIERTLSPLPTDVIPLVLLFPRNTHGQPSPIEHPNGFLGLPSVVVPGMIAGVALSADAAKGRNAGWGYFPVAVAGCAVGLALSVVANRDTVQPTLGLFAPTMLLPMLVIARVRGEFHEMWNAPWHQHGGPG
;
A
#
# COMPACT_ATOMS: atom_id res chain seq x y z
N GLY A 1 -39.32 13.11 5.35
CA GLY A 1 -38.39 12.35 6.19
C GLY A 1 -37.68 11.39 5.28
N GLY A 2 -36.49 11.77 4.83
CA GLY A 2 -35.58 10.85 4.14
C GLY A 2 -34.43 10.64 5.10
N ASP A 3 -34.45 9.51 5.79
CA ASP A 3 -33.30 9.00 6.52
C ASP A 3 -32.25 8.74 5.43
N ALA A 4 -31.32 9.68 5.28
CA ALA A 4 -30.16 9.47 4.45
C ALA A 4 -29.38 8.34 5.10
N ASP A 5 -29.15 7.25 4.38
CA ASP A 5 -28.23 6.18 4.75
C ASP A 5 -26.91 6.80 5.21
N VAL A 6 -26.77 6.95 6.52
CA VAL A 6 -25.50 7.21 7.18
C VAL A 6 -24.76 5.91 7.02
N VAL A 7 -24.04 5.77 5.91
CA VAL A 7 -23.02 4.73 5.74
C VAL A 7 -22.19 4.78 7.00
N HIS A 8 -22.34 3.77 7.87
CA HIS A 8 -21.51 3.64 9.06
C HIS A 8 -20.08 3.50 8.56
N VAL A 9 -19.33 4.59 8.64
CA VAL A 9 -17.90 4.59 8.36
C VAL A 9 -17.27 3.91 9.56
N ASP A 10 -16.77 2.70 9.37
CA ASP A 10 -16.13 1.94 10.43
C ASP A 10 -14.86 2.68 10.88
N ASP A 11 -14.95 3.31 12.05
CA ASP A 11 -13.81 3.96 12.67
C ASP A 11 -12.77 2.90 13.05
N LEU A 12 -11.57 3.04 12.49
CA LEU A 12 -10.48 2.12 12.76
C LEU A 12 -9.97 2.35 14.20
N GLY A 13 -10.55 1.61 15.15
CA GLY A 13 -10.12 1.55 16.54
C GLY A 13 -8.91 0.63 16.79
N MET A 14 -8.45 0.58 18.04
CA MET A 14 -7.30 -0.24 18.46
C MET A 14 -7.49 -1.75 18.18
N ALA A 15 -8.73 -2.24 18.29
CA ALA A 15 -9.07 -3.64 17.99
C ALA A 15 -8.84 -3.99 16.51
N HIS A 16 -9.17 -3.08 15.60
CA HIS A 16 -8.93 -3.27 14.17
C HIS A 16 -7.44 -3.24 13.83
N VAL A 17 -6.62 -2.44 14.52
CA VAL A 17 -5.16 -2.45 14.34
C VAL A 17 -4.55 -3.78 14.80
N ALA A 18 -5.02 -4.31 15.92
CA ALA A 18 -4.61 -5.65 16.38
C ALA A 18 -5.05 -6.74 15.38
N GLY A 19 -6.29 -6.66 14.88
CA GLY A 19 -6.79 -7.56 13.84
C GLY A 19 -5.98 -7.48 12.54
N PHE A 20 -5.63 -6.28 12.08
CA PHE A 20 -4.79 -6.07 10.90
C PHE A 20 -3.40 -6.68 11.09
N PHE A 21 -2.78 -6.50 12.27
CA PHE A 21 -1.48 -7.09 12.57
C PHE A 21 -1.53 -8.62 12.56
N VAL A 22 -2.53 -9.23 13.19
CA VAL A 22 -2.70 -10.69 13.20
C VAL A 22 -2.97 -11.22 11.79
N THR A 23 -3.82 -10.54 11.02
CA THR A 23 -4.19 -10.96 9.65
C THR A 23 -3.04 -10.80 8.68
N SER A 24 -2.25 -9.73 8.77
CA SER A 24 -1.06 -9.55 7.94
C SER A 24 0.04 -10.55 8.28
N ALA A 25 0.27 -10.82 9.56
CA ALA A 25 1.25 -11.83 10.01
C ALA A 25 0.87 -13.25 9.59
N THR A 26 -0.41 -13.62 9.72
CA THR A 26 -0.92 -14.94 9.29
C THR A 26 -0.98 -15.07 7.77
N GLY A 27 -1.42 -14.03 7.06
CA GLY A 27 -1.44 -14.00 5.60
C GLY A 27 -0.05 -14.15 4.98
N LEU A 28 0.96 -13.51 5.58
CA LEU A 28 2.35 -13.66 5.15
C LEU A 28 2.91 -15.06 5.43
N MET A 29 2.62 -15.64 6.60
CA MET A 29 3.00 -17.02 6.92
C MET A 29 2.42 -17.99 5.89
N ILE A 30 1.15 -17.84 5.53
CA ILE A 30 0.50 -18.67 4.52
C ILE A 30 1.14 -18.48 3.13
N LEU A 31 1.56 -17.26 2.79
CA LEU A 31 2.24 -16.95 1.53
C LEU A 31 3.61 -17.68 1.40
N ILE A 32 4.33 -17.84 2.51
CA ILE A 32 5.64 -18.51 2.54
C ILE A 32 5.51 -20.03 2.32
N PHE A 33 4.41 -20.65 2.77
CA PHE A 33 4.27 -22.11 2.73
C PHE A 33 3.66 -22.68 1.42
N PHE A 34 2.92 -21.88 0.62
CA PHE A 34 2.09 -22.38 -0.50
C PHE A 34 2.48 -21.82 -1.89
N SER A 35 3.76 -21.52 -2.09
CA SER A 35 4.29 -20.44 -2.94
C SER A 35 3.93 -20.38 -4.45
N SER A 36 3.30 -21.37 -5.08
CA SER A 36 2.91 -21.29 -6.51
C SER A 36 1.42 -20.99 -6.71
N ASP A 37 0.55 -21.78 -6.10
CA ASP A 37 -0.90 -21.72 -6.36
C ASP A 37 -1.52 -20.49 -5.69
N LEU A 38 -0.96 -20.08 -4.56
CA LEU A 38 -1.47 -18.93 -3.81
C LEU A 38 -1.18 -17.59 -4.49
N LEU A 39 -0.08 -17.47 -5.24
CA LEU A 39 0.22 -16.26 -6.02
C LEU A 39 -0.81 -16.03 -7.12
N MET A 40 -1.30 -17.11 -7.76
CA MET A 40 -2.37 -17.02 -8.75
C MET A 40 -3.69 -16.57 -8.10
N VAL A 41 -4.04 -17.14 -6.95
CA VAL A 41 -5.24 -16.73 -6.18
C VAL A 41 -5.15 -15.26 -5.78
N LEU A 42 -4.01 -14.82 -5.27
CA LEU A 42 -3.78 -13.43 -4.87
C LEU A 42 -3.85 -12.47 -6.06
N THR A 43 -3.36 -12.89 -7.23
CA THR A 43 -3.47 -12.13 -8.48
C THR A 43 -4.92 -11.97 -8.92
N VAL A 44 -5.74 -13.03 -8.83
CA VAL A 44 -7.17 -12.95 -9.15
C VAL A 44 -7.90 -12.03 -8.18
N LEU A 45 -7.61 -12.14 -6.88
CA LEU A 45 -8.18 -11.24 -5.86
C LEU A 45 -7.77 -9.78 -6.10
N TYR A 46 -6.51 -9.54 -6.47
CA TYR A 46 -6.02 -8.22 -6.85
C TYR A 46 -6.76 -7.67 -8.07
N CYS A 47 -6.99 -8.48 -9.11
CA CYS A 47 -7.75 -8.06 -10.29
C CYS A 47 -9.19 -7.68 -9.94
N LEU A 48 -9.85 -8.44 -9.06
CA LEU A 48 -11.21 -8.15 -8.58
C LEU A 48 -11.24 -6.87 -7.74
N ALA A 49 -10.33 -6.74 -6.78
CA ALA A 49 -10.23 -5.57 -5.91
C ALA A 49 -9.92 -4.29 -6.70
N SER A 50 -8.98 -4.36 -7.65
CA SER A 50 -8.63 -3.23 -8.51
C SER A 50 -9.78 -2.82 -9.43
N ALA A 51 -10.53 -3.77 -10.01
CA ALA A 51 -11.70 -3.44 -10.82
C ALA A 51 -12.80 -2.76 -9.99
N MET A 52 -13.11 -3.29 -8.80
CA MET A 52 -14.11 -2.70 -7.90
C MET A 52 -13.73 -1.28 -7.46
N THR A 53 -12.45 -1.05 -7.14
CA THR A 53 -11.96 0.25 -6.71
C THR A 53 -11.81 1.24 -7.87
N LEU A 54 -11.48 0.79 -9.08
CA LEU A 54 -11.32 1.65 -10.26
C LEU A 54 -12.67 2.13 -10.84
N SER A 55 -13.71 1.30 -10.77
CA SER A 55 -15.05 1.59 -11.29
C SER A 55 -15.63 2.97 -10.92
N PRO A 56 -15.66 3.41 -9.63
CA PRO A 56 -16.19 4.74 -9.28
C PRO A 56 -15.37 5.90 -9.85
N TYR A 57 -14.04 5.76 -9.96
CA TYR A 57 -13.19 6.79 -10.56
C TYR A 57 -13.46 6.91 -12.06
N LEU A 58 -13.61 5.78 -12.74
CA LEU A 58 -13.95 5.75 -14.16
C LEU A 58 -15.36 6.30 -14.43
N SER A 59 -16.33 5.98 -13.55
CA SER A 59 -17.68 6.56 -13.60
C SER A 59 -17.65 8.08 -13.50
N SER A 60 -16.85 8.63 -12.58
CA SER A 60 -16.64 10.08 -12.44
C SER A 60 -16.02 10.70 -13.70
N LEU A 61 -15.04 10.02 -14.31
CA LEU A 61 -14.39 10.47 -15.55
C LEU A 61 -15.37 10.47 -16.75
N ILE A 62 -16.20 9.44 -16.87
CA ILE A 62 -17.23 9.32 -17.91
C ILE A 62 -18.25 10.46 -17.79
N VAL A 63 -18.71 10.74 -16.57
CA VAL A 63 -19.65 11.84 -16.31
C VAL A 63 -19.06 13.20 -16.68
N ARG A 64 -17.76 13.40 -16.44
CA ARG A 64 -17.07 14.65 -16.80
C ARG A 64 -16.99 14.87 -18.31
N GLY A 65 -16.83 13.80 -19.09
CA GLY A 65 -16.83 13.87 -20.57
C GLY A 65 -18.23 13.93 -21.18
N PHE A 66 -19.19 13.21 -20.58
CA PHE A 66 -20.54 13.05 -21.10
C PHE A 66 -21.57 13.20 -19.96
N PRO A 67 -22.02 14.44 -19.66
CA PRO A 67 -22.90 14.70 -18.52
C PRO A 67 -24.28 14.03 -18.65
N TYR A 68 -24.71 13.69 -19.87
CA TYR A 68 -25.98 13.00 -20.14
C TYR A 68 -26.07 11.58 -19.53
N LEU A 69 -24.93 10.95 -19.20
CA LEU A 69 -24.84 9.60 -18.61
C LEU A 69 -25.09 9.56 -17.10
N GLN A 70 -25.38 10.70 -16.46
CA GLN A 70 -25.78 10.76 -15.05
C GLN A 70 -27.22 10.29 -14.78
N LYS A 71 -28.01 10.03 -15.82
CA LYS A 71 -29.39 9.55 -15.67
C LYS A 71 -29.39 8.23 -14.88
N ARG A 72 -30.15 8.20 -13.79
CA ARG A 72 -30.35 6.99 -12.98
C ARG A 72 -31.40 6.12 -13.64
N VAL A 73 -31.10 4.83 -13.75
CA VAL A 73 -32.02 3.82 -14.24
C VAL A 73 -32.45 2.98 -13.04
N LEU A 74 -33.76 2.85 -12.85
CA LEU A 74 -34.33 2.06 -11.76
C LEU A 74 -34.36 0.59 -12.19
N PHE A 75 -33.73 -0.30 -11.43
CA PHE A 75 -33.84 -1.74 -11.62
C PHE A 75 -34.82 -2.34 -10.59
N PRO A 76 -35.61 -3.36 -10.97
CA PRO A 76 -36.59 -3.98 -10.07
C PRO A 76 -35.98 -4.85 -8.94
N LEU A 77 -34.66 -5.06 -8.92
CA LEU A 77 -33.96 -5.89 -7.92
C LEU A 77 -32.75 -5.20 -7.27
N CYS A 78 -32.40 -3.97 -7.65
CA CYS A 78 -31.20 -3.27 -7.21
C CYS A 78 -31.46 -1.76 -7.13
N ASP A 79 -30.85 -1.07 -6.16
CA ASP A 79 -31.02 0.37 -5.98
C ASP A 79 -30.70 1.17 -7.26
N PRO A 80 -31.37 2.32 -7.49
CA PRO A 80 -31.18 3.14 -8.70
C PRO A 80 -29.72 3.57 -8.88
N ALA A 81 -29.01 2.88 -9.77
CA ALA A 81 -27.63 3.17 -10.14
C ALA A 81 -27.57 4.16 -11.32
N PRO A 82 -26.60 5.08 -11.34
CA PRO A 82 -26.37 5.93 -12.51
C PRO A 82 -25.84 5.09 -13.67
N LEU A 83 -26.26 5.42 -14.91
CA LEU A 83 -25.84 4.70 -16.11
C LEU A 83 -24.30 4.67 -16.26
N SER A 84 -23.62 5.72 -15.78
CA SER A 84 -22.16 5.81 -15.75
C SER A 84 -21.49 4.69 -14.94
N SER A 85 -22.07 4.23 -13.82
CA SER A 85 -21.50 3.13 -13.02
C SER A 85 -21.70 1.77 -13.69
N ILE A 86 -22.82 1.59 -14.40
CA ILE A 86 -23.11 0.37 -15.16
C ILE A 86 -22.11 0.18 -16.30
N ILE A 87 -21.69 1.27 -16.95
CA ILE A 87 -20.69 1.24 -18.02
C ILE A 87 -19.26 1.16 -17.44
N ALA A 88 -19.00 1.83 -16.32
CA ALA A 88 -17.68 1.87 -15.71
C ALA A 88 -17.22 0.51 -15.16
N LEU A 89 -18.14 -0.29 -14.59
CA LEU A 89 -17.80 -1.60 -14.03
C LEU A 89 -17.21 -2.59 -15.06
N PRO A 90 -17.86 -2.89 -16.20
CA PRO A 90 -17.29 -3.77 -17.21
C PRO A 90 -16.02 -3.17 -17.84
N CYS A 91 -15.92 -1.85 -17.96
CA CYS A 91 -14.70 -1.21 -18.47
C CYS A 91 -13.52 -1.37 -17.48
N SER A 92 -13.78 -1.24 -16.17
CA SER A 92 -12.76 -1.49 -15.14
C SER A 92 -12.33 -2.97 -15.07
N LEU A 93 -13.27 -3.91 -15.25
CA LEU A 93 -12.96 -5.34 -15.37
C LEU A 93 -12.14 -5.63 -16.62
N PHE A 94 -12.46 -4.97 -17.74
CA PHE A 94 -11.68 -5.09 -18.97
C PHE A 94 -10.24 -4.58 -18.78
N LEU A 95 -10.04 -3.42 -18.14
CA LEU A 95 -8.69 -2.90 -17.85
C LEU A 95 -7.89 -3.81 -16.92
N SER A 96 -8.53 -4.37 -15.90
CA SER A 96 -7.92 -5.34 -14.98
C SER A 96 -7.57 -6.65 -15.70
N GLY A 97 -8.46 -7.18 -16.54
CA GLY A 97 -8.21 -8.34 -17.38
C GLY A 97 -7.15 -8.11 -18.45
N LEU A 98 -7.10 -6.90 -19.02
CA LEU A 98 -6.08 -6.49 -19.98
C LEU A 98 -4.70 -6.49 -19.30
N TRP A 99 -4.60 -5.99 -18.07
CA TRP A 99 -3.38 -6.10 -17.28
C TRP A 99 -2.98 -7.55 -17.05
N PHE A 100 -3.92 -8.40 -16.63
CA PHE A 100 -3.67 -9.82 -16.42
C PHE A 100 -3.14 -10.53 -17.67
N ALA A 101 -3.72 -10.23 -18.85
CA ALA A 101 -3.28 -10.78 -20.12
C ALA A 101 -1.92 -10.22 -20.59
N THR A 102 -1.67 -8.93 -20.32
CA THR A 102 -0.44 -8.23 -20.75
C THR A 102 0.68 -8.26 -19.70
N ARG A 103 0.54 -9.05 -18.63
CA ARG A 103 1.50 -9.09 -17.49
C ARG A 103 2.96 -9.28 -17.90
N HIS A 104 3.21 -10.00 -19.00
CA HIS A 104 4.57 -10.29 -19.50
C HIS A 104 5.16 -9.20 -20.40
N HIS A 105 4.41 -8.15 -20.75
CA HIS A 105 4.92 -7.04 -21.57
C HIS A 105 5.61 -5.96 -20.75
N THR A 106 6.61 -5.29 -21.34
CA THR A 106 7.40 -4.22 -20.69
C THR A 106 6.58 -3.00 -20.26
N LEU A 107 5.41 -2.75 -20.86
CA LEU A 107 4.51 -1.64 -20.49
C LEU A 107 3.48 -2.02 -19.41
N SER A 108 3.46 -3.27 -18.95
CA SER A 108 2.48 -3.75 -17.97
C SER A 108 2.56 -3.01 -16.64
N PHE A 109 3.73 -2.44 -16.31
CA PHE A 109 3.95 -1.69 -15.07
C PHE A 109 3.06 -0.45 -14.97
N VAL A 110 2.82 0.29 -16.08
CA VAL A 110 1.98 1.50 -16.04
C VAL A 110 0.55 1.15 -15.64
N LEU A 111 0.02 0.09 -16.25
CA LEU A 111 -1.32 -0.37 -15.97
C LEU A 111 -1.41 -1.00 -14.56
N HIS A 112 -0.35 -1.69 -14.12
CA HIS A 112 -0.21 -2.17 -12.75
C HIS A 112 -0.27 -1.02 -11.75
N ASP A 113 0.49 0.05 -11.96
CA ASP A 113 0.58 1.20 -11.07
C ASP A 113 -0.74 1.95 -10.99
N VAL A 114 -1.48 2.08 -12.10
CA VAL A 114 -2.82 2.68 -12.10
C VAL A 114 -3.79 1.86 -11.25
N LEU A 115 -3.78 0.54 -11.38
CA LEU A 115 -4.63 -0.38 -10.59
C LEU A 115 -4.22 -0.39 -9.10
N SER A 116 -2.92 -0.37 -8.81
CA SER A 116 -2.38 -0.28 -7.46
C SER A 116 -2.70 1.08 -6.82
N ALA A 117 -2.59 2.18 -7.57
CA ALA A 117 -2.92 3.52 -7.13
C ALA A 117 -4.43 3.66 -6.83
N SER A 118 -5.32 3.08 -7.66
CA SER A 118 -6.77 3.13 -7.39
C SER A 118 -7.13 2.42 -6.08
N ILE A 119 -6.49 1.28 -5.79
CA ILE A 119 -6.61 0.60 -4.51
C ILE A 119 -6.08 1.48 -3.38
N ALA A 120 -4.86 2.02 -3.50
CA ALA A 120 -4.25 2.86 -2.46
C ALA A 120 -5.10 4.09 -2.13
N VAL A 121 -5.57 4.83 -3.13
CA VAL A 121 -6.42 6.02 -2.94
C VAL A 121 -7.75 5.64 -2.30
N THR A 122 -8.34 4.51 -2.70
CA THR A 122 -9.57 4.03 -2.06
C THR A 122 -9.35 3.71 -0.59
N ILE A 123 -8.26 3.01 -0.24
CA ILE A 123 -7.92 2.70 1.14
C ILE A 123 -7.72 3.99 1.95
N ILE A 124 -6.91 4.93 1.46
CA ILE A 124 -6.66 6.21 2.15
C ILE A 124 -7.97 7.01 2.35
N SER A 125 -8.89 6.95 1.37
CA SER A 125 -10.13 7.72 1.41
C SER A 125 -11.23 7.08 2.28
N LYS A 126 -11.30 5.74 2.28
CA LYS A 126 -12.35 4.97 2.96
C LYS A 126 -11.96 4.56 4.37
N VAL A 127 -10.68 4.22 4.59
CA VAL A 127 -10.17 3.83 5.91
C VAL A 127 -9.69 5.09 6.61
N ARG A 128 -10.57 5.66 7.44
CA ARG A 128 -10.24 6.82 8.26
C ARG A 128 -9.75 6.35 9.63
N LEU A 129 -8.61 6.88 10.06
CA LEU A 129 -8.05 6.55 11.36
C LEU A 129 -8.74 7.39 12.44
N GLY A 130 -9.26 6.69 13.45
CA GLY A 130 -9.94 7.23 14.63
C GLY A 130 -9.22 8.43 15.26
N THR A 131 -7.93 8.24 15.51
CA THR A 131 -7.11 9.15 16.33
C THR A 131 -5.66 9.09 15.86
N LEU A 132 -4.87 10.13 16.21
CA LEU A 132 -3.42 10.10 15.97
C LEU A 132 -2.74 8.93 16.72
N LYS A 133 -3.26 8.54 17.88
CA LYS A 133 -2.77 7.38 18.64
C LYS A 133 -2.80 6.11 17.79
N VAL A 134 -3.96 5.79 17.20
CA VAL A 134 -4.11 4.63 16.30
C VAL A 134 -3.13 4.73 15.13
N ALA A 135 -3.00 5.91 14.52
CA ALA A 135 -2.08 6.15 13.41
C ALA A 135 -0.61 5.90 13.80
N SER A 136 -0.20 6.37 14.98
CA SER A 136 1.16 6.18 15.49
C SER A 136 1.47 4.72 15.81
N VAL A 137 0.52 3.98 16.38
CA VAL A 137 0.68 2.55 16.68
C VAL A 137 0.73 1.74 15.40
N LEU A 138 -0.17 2.01 14.44
CA LEU A 138 -0.16 1.35 13.13
C LEU A 138 1.18 1.54 12.41
N LEU A 139 1.71 2.77 12.42
CA LEU A 139 3.00 3.08 11.82
C LEU A 139 4.16 2.39 12.54
N ALA A 140 4.17 2.38 13.88
CA ALA A 140 5.21 1.71 14.67
C ALA A 140 5.22 0.20 14.44
N VAL A 141 4.04 -0.43 14.43
CA VAL A 141 3.87 -1.86 14.17
C VAL A 141 4.34 -2.21 12.76
N THR A 142 3.91 -1.44 11.75
CA THR A 142 4.28 -1.69 10.35
C THR A 142 5.78 -1.42 10.12
N ALA A 143 6.36 -0.42 10.78
CA ALA A 143 7.80 -0.14 10.72
C ALA A 143 8.64 -1.24 11.38
N THR A 144 8.17 -1.79 12.50
CA THR A 144 8.83 -2.92 13.16
C THR A 144 8.75 -4.16 12.29
N TYR A 145 7.61 -4.40 11.66
CA TYR A 145 7.44 -5.49 10.69
C TYR A 145 8.41 -5.35 9.50
N ASP A 146 8.51 -4.16 8.91
CA ASP A 146 9.43 -3.87 7.81
C ASP A 146 10.90 -4.08 8.22
N PHE A 147 11.27 -3.65 9.43
CA PHE A 147 12.59 -3.90 10.01
C PHE A 147 12.88 -5.40 10.18
N ILE A 148 11.96 -6.15 10.78
CA ILE A 148 12.12 -7.60 10.94
C ILE A 148 12.22 -8.27 9.57
N TRP A 149 11.40 -7.88 8.60
CA TRP A 149 11.43 -8.46 7.26
C TRP A 149 12.77 -8.25 6.56
N VAL A 150 13.28 -7.02 6.56
CA VAL A 150 14.55 -6.68 5.89
C VAL A 150 15.74 -7.41 6.53
N TYR A 151 15.80 -7.49 7.86
CA TYR A 151 16.97 -8.06 8.55
C TYR A 151 16.87 -9.55 8.88
N ALA A 152 15.68 -10.09 9.17
CA ALA A 152 15.53 -11.49 9.56
C ALA A 152 15.41 -12.44 8.36
N SER A 153 14.82 -11.98 7.24
CA SER A 153 14.69 -12.77 6.02
C SER A 153 16.00 -13.41 5.53
N PRO A 154 17.12 -12.67 5.38
CA PRO A 154 18.38 -13.28 4.94
C PRO A 154 18.93 -14.33 5.91
N ILE A 155 18.69 -14.18 7.22
CA ILE A 155 19.16 -15.11 8.25
C ILE A 155 18.41 -16.45 8.14
N ILE A 156 17.09 -16.39 7.98
CA ILE A 156 16.24 -17.58 7.81
C ILE A 156 16.60 -18.30 6.51
N MET A 157 16.84 -17.54 5.44
CA MET A 157 17.24 -18.09 4.15
C MET A 157 18.60 -18.81 4.24
N GLU A 158 19.60 -18.19 4.89
CA GLU A 158 20.91 -18.80 5.08
C GLU A 158 20.83 -20.10 5.87
N GLN A 159 20.00 -20.14 6.92
CA GLN A 159 19.76 -21.36 7.70
C GLN A 159 19.10 -22.47 6.86
N SER A 160 18.11 -22.12 6.04
CA SER A 160 17.44 -23.09 5.16
C SER A 160 18.37 -23.66 4.09
N LEU A 161 19.26 -22.82 3.52
CA LEU A 161 20.27 -23.25 2.56
C LEU A 161 21.31 -24.18 3.21
N ARG A 162 21.75 -23.86 4.43
CA ARG A 162 22.67 -24.71 5.21
C ARG A 162 22.04 -26.05 5.58
N ALA A 163 20.76 -26.07 5.96
CA ALA A 163 20.04 -27.30 6.26
C ALA A 163 19.84 -28.18 5.01
N ALA A 164 19.52 -27.58 3.85
CA ALA A 164 19.40 -28.29 2.58
C ALA A 164 20.75 -28.88 2.11
N ALA A 165 21.85 -28.16 2.31
CA ALA A 165 23.20 -28.65 1.99
C ALA A 165 23.65 -29.83 2.88
N GLN A 166 23.12 -29.94 4.10
CA GLN A 166 23.42 -31.03 5.02
C GLN A 166 22.53 -32.27 4.81
N GLY A 167 21.35 -32.12 4.20
CA GLY A 167 20.41 -33.22 3.93
C GLY A 167 20.60 -33.94 2.59
N SER A 168 21.54 -33.50 1.75
CA SER A 168 21.85 -34.17 0.48
C SER A 168 23.05 -35.10 0.64
N ASP A 169 22.79 -36.40 0.79
CA ASP A 169 23.78 -37.49 0.87
C ASP A 169 24.51 -37.76 -0.47
N GLY A 170 24.93 -36.72 -1.19
CA GLY A 170 25.58 -36.84 -2.50
C GLY A 170 26.49 -35.68 -2.79
N GLY A 171 27.78 -35.84 -2.45
CA GLY A 171 28.81 -34.85 -2.73
C GLY A 171 28.97 -34.51 -4.21
N ALA A 172 29.52 -33.30 -4.43
CA ALA A 172 30.04 -32.73 -5.68
C ALA A 172 29.06 -31.92 -6.56
N PHE A 173 28.84 -30.64 -6.21
CA PHE A 173 28.85 -29.59 -7.25
C PHE A 173 29.15 -28.14 -6.78
N LEU A 174 28.97 -27.76 -5.52
CA LEU A 174 29.20 -26.35 -5.14
C LEU A 174 30.58 -26.14 -4.50
N ARG A 175 31.59 -25.95 -5.37
CA ARG A 175 32.82 -25.19 -5.02
C ARG A 175 32.40 -23.86 -4.38
N PRO A 176 33.15 -23.31 -3.40
CA PRO A 176 32.82 -22.04 -2.78
C PRO A 176 33.01 -20.93 -3.81
N ALA A 177 31.94 -20.64 -4.55
CA ALA A 177 31.80 -19.40 -5.27
C ALA A 177 31.47 -18.33 -4.24
N GLU A 178 32.26 -17.27 -4.27
CA GLU A 178 32.07 -15.96 -3.65
C GLU A 178 30.61 -15.70 -3.19
N PRO A 179 30.41 -15.29 -1.92
CA PRO A 179 29.09 -15.31 -1.27
C PRO A 179 28.02 -14.48 -1.97
N GLN A 180 28.39 -13.54 -2.85
CA GLN A 180 27.47 -12.72 -3.63
C GLN A 180 26.83 -13.48 -4.81
N ASN A 181 27.57 -14.41 -5.43
CA ASN A 181 27.16 -15.04 -6.70
C ASN A 181 26.40 -16.36 -6.50
N ALA A 182 26.45 -16.94 -5.29
CA ALA A 182 25.67 -18.13 -4.91
C ALA A 182 24.23 -17.78 -4.49
N ILE A 183 24.02 -16.56 -3.98
CA ILE A 183 22.69 -16.01 -3.67
C ILE A 183 21.87 -15.88 -4.96
N GLU A 184 22.50 -15.44 -6.07
CA GLU A 184 21.87 -15.39 -7.39
C GLU A 184 21.42 -16.76 -7.91
N ARG A 185 22.23 -17.82 -7.79
CA ARG A 185 21.90 -19.12 -8.42
C ARG A 185 20.91 -19.99 -7.64
N THR A 186 20.73 -19.72 -6.35
CA THR A 186 19.81 -20.48 -5.48
C THR A 186 18.50 -19.75 -5.21
N LEU A 187 18.44 -18.46 -5.58
CA LEU A 187 17.18 -17.81 -5.89
C LEU A 187 16.69 -18.42 -7.21
N SER A 188 16.12 -19.63 -7.13
CA SER A 188 15.08 -20.02 -8.09
C SER A 188 14.22 -18.77 -8.27
N PRO A 189 14.05 -18.24 -9.50
CA PRO A 189 13.30 -17.02 -9.69
C PRO A 189 11.95 -17.28 -9.03
N LEU A 190 11.73 -16.66 -7.87
CA LEU A 190 10.39 -16.50 -7.33
C LEU A 190 9.64 -15.94 -8.54
N PRO A 191 8.57 -16.59 -9.01
CA PRO A 191 8.04 -16.36 -10.34
C PRO A 191 8.04 -14.86 -10.58
N THR A 192 8.81 -14.42 -11.58
CA THR A 192 8.92 -13.02 -12.05
C THR A 192 7.57 -12.46 -12.51
N ASP A 193 6.49 -13.15 -12.19
CA ASP A 193 5.10 -12.89 -12.44
C ASP A 193 4.52 -12.14 -11.23
N VAL A 194 5.07 -10.95 -11.00
CA VAL A 194 4.46 -9.81 -10.30
C VAL A 194 3.93 -10.05 -8.88
N ILE A 195 4.60 -9.46 -7.89
CA ILE A 195 4.06 -9.35 -6.53
C ILE A 195 2.89 -8.35 -6.57
N PRO A 196 1.63 -8.77 -6.36
CA PRO A 196 0.50 -7.85 -6.32
C PRO A 196 0.62 -6.92 -5.10
N LEU A 197 0.13 -5.68 -5.22
CA LEU A 197 0.29 -4.58 -4.24
C LEU A 197 1.71 -3.98 -4.16
N VAL A 198 2.30 -3.69 -5.31
CA VAL A 198 3.57 -2.98 -5.41
C VAL A 198 3.44 -1.86 -6.44
N LEU A 199 4.07 -0.72 -6.19
CA LEU A 199 4.28 0.32 -7.20
C LEU A 199 5.64 0.10 -7.85
N LEU A 200 5.65 0.17 -9.17
CA LEU A 200 6.82 -0.10 -10.00
C LEU A 200 7.34 1.23 -10.58
N PHE A 201 8.65 1.40 -10.64
CA PHE A 201 9.26 2.58 -11.24
C PHE A 201 10.33 2.19 -12.25
N PRO A 202 10.39 2.84 -13.43
CA PRO A 202 11.45 2.59 -14.38
C PRO A 202 12.80 2.91 -13.75
N ARG A 203 13.69 1.92 -13.66
CA ARG A 203 15.03 2.12 -13.09
C ARG A 203 15.99 2.47 -14.22
N ASN A 204 16.46 3.71 -14.26
CA ASN A 204 17.52 4.13 -15.19
C ASN A 204 18.87 3.57 -14.72
N THR A 205 19.13 2.30 -14.98
CA THR A 205 20.45 1.69 -14.76
C THR A 205 21.19 1.62 -16.09
N HIS A 206 22.17 2.51 -16.25
CA HIS A 206 23.16 2.42 -17.32
C HIS A 206 24.23 1.41 -16.87
N GLY A 207 23.91 0.13 -16.93
CA GLY A 207 24.73 -0.96 -16.41
C GLY A 207 23.99 -2.29 -16.50
N GLN A 208 24.72 -3.36 -16.75
CA GLN A 208 24.23 -4.68 -17.23
C GLN A 208 22.89 -5.16 -16.65
N PRO A 209 22.03 -5.80 -17.48
CA PRO A 209 20.84 -6.47 -16.98
C PRO A 209 21.26 -7.62 -16.07
N SER A 210 20.97 -7.50 -14.77
CA SER A 210 21.02 -8.63 -13.85
C SER A 210 19.89 -9.62 -14.23
N PRO A 211 20.17 -10.92 -14.39
CA PRO A 211 19.20 -11.90 -14.88
C PRO A 211 18.07 -12.25 -13.89
N ILE A 212 18.04 -11.61 -12.71
CA ILE A 212 17.22 -12.02 -11.56
C ILE A 212 16.37 -10.86 -11.00
N GLU A 213 16.59 -9.63 -11.46
CA GLU A 213 15.86 -8.48 -10.93
C GLU A 213 14.78 -8.03 -11.91
N HIS A 214 13.60 -7.71 -11.39
CA HIS A 214 12.62 -6.96 -12.16
C HIS A 214 13.31 -5.71 -12.73
N PRO A 215 13.09 -5.36 -14.02
CA PRO A 215 13.73 -4.20 -14.64
C PRO A 215 13.34 -2.86 -13.98
N ASN A 216 12.37 -2.89 -13.07
CA ASN A 216 11.80 -1.74 -12.40
C ASN A 216 12.13 -1.78 -10.90
N GLY A 217 12.40 -0.62 -10.32
CA GLY A 217 12.39 -0.45 -8.87
C GLY A 217 10.98 -0.72 -8.32
N PHE A 218 10.90 -1.19 -7.09
CA PHE A 218 9.63 -1.54 -6.46
C PHE A 218 9.44 -0.82 -5.14
N LEU A 219 8.20 -0.46 -4.83
CA LEU A 219 7.79 0.14 -3.58
C LEU A 219 6.50 -0.52 -3.10
N GLY A 220 6.53 -1.17 -1.94
CA GLY A 220 5.34 -1.86 -1.43
C GLY A 220 4.19 -0.88 -1.16
N LEU A 221 2.97 -1.22 -1.58
CA LEU A 221 1.79 -0.38 -1.38
C LEU A 221 1.59 0.13 0.07
N PRO A 222 1.86 -0.67 1.13
CA PRO A 222 1.74 -0.21 2.51
C PRO A 222 2.59 1.03 2.84
N SER A 223 3.75 1.19 2.18
CA SER A 223 4.64 2.34 2.38
C SER A 223 4.08 3.65 1.82
N VAL A 224 3.06 3.59 0.96
CA VAL A 224 2.33 4.78 0.48
C VAL A 224 1.04 4.97 1.26
N VAL A 225 0.31 3.88 1.52
CA VAL A 225 -0.99 3.90 2.18
C VAL A 225 -0.89 4.40 3.62
N VAL A 226 0.06 3.87 4.42
CA VAL A 226 0.15 4.22 5.85
C VAL A 226 0.51 5.70 6.05
N PRO A 227 1.55 6.27 5.39
CA PRO A 227 1.78 7.71 5.38
C PRO A 227 0.58 8.54 4.93
N GLY A 228 -0.12 8.10 3.88
CA GLY A 228 -1.32 8.78 3.36
C GLY A 228 -2.45 8.85 4.39
N MET A 229 -2.69 7.76 5.13
CA MET A 229 -3.69 7.72 6.19
C MET A 229 -3.34 8.66 7.36
N ILE A 230 -2.07 8.77 7.73
CA ILE A 230 -1.61 9.74 8.75
C ILE A 230 -1.84 11.17 8.27
N ALA A 231 -1.50 11.48 7.01
CA ALA A 231 -1.77 12.78 6.43
C ALA A 231 -3.28 13.09 6.40
N GLY A 232 -4.13 12.08 6.18
CA GLY A 232 -5.59 12.19 6.29
C GLY A 232 -6.05 12.61 7.68
N VAL A 233 -5.49 12.04 8.75
CA VAL A 233 -5.79 12.47 10.14
C VAL A 233 -5.35 13.91 10.37
N ALA A 234 -4.17 14.28 9.89
CA ALA A 234 -3.66 15.64 10.02
C ALA A 234 -4.58 16.66 9.31
N LEU A 235 -5.09 16.31 8.13
CA LEU A 235 -6.06 17.12 7.40
C LEU A 235 -7.39 17.25 8.15
N SER A 236 -7.92 16.15 8.69
CA SER A 236 -9.15 16.18 9.50
C SER A 236 -8.98 17.04 10.76
N ALA A 237 -7.82 16.98 11.41
CA ALA A 237 -7.51 17.80 12.58
C ALA A 237 -7.41 19.29 12.22
N ASP A 238 -6.83 19.63 11.07
CA ASP A 238 -6.76 21.01 10.58
C ASP A 238 -8.13 21.56 10.22
N ALA A 239 -8.97 20.76 9.57
CA ALA A 239 -10.33 21.12 9.20
C ALA A 239 -11.20 21.37 10.45
N ALA A 240 -11.13 20.50 11.45
CA ALA A 240 -11.87 20.67 12.71
C ALA A 240 -11.47 21.94 13.47
N LYS A 241 -10.24 22.42 13.28
CA LYS A 241 -9.72 23.65 13.91
C LYS A 241 -9.79 24.88 13.00
N GLY A 242 -10.43 24.77 11.83
CA GLY A 242 -10.57 25.88 10.88
C GLY A 242 -9.23 26.42 10.36
N ARG A 243 -8.19 25.58 10.28
CA ARG A 243 -6.85 26.00 9.88
C ARG A 243 -6.68 25.98 8.37
N ASN A 244 -6.02 27.01 7.85
CA ASN A 244 -5.63 27.07 6.45
C ASN A 244 -4.58 25.98 6.13
N ALA A 245 -4.72 25.35 4.96
CA ALA A 245 -3.90 24.22 4.51
C ALA A 245 -2.36 24.48 4.49
N GLY A 246 -1.91 25.74 4.60
CA GLY A 246 -0.49 26.10 4.62
C GLY A 246 0.17 26.13 6.02
N TRP A 247 -0.59 26.26 7.11
CA TRP A 247 -0.05 26.43 8.48
C TRP A 247 -0.54 25.35 9.48
N GLY A 248 -1.22 24.34 8.96
CA GLY A 248 -1.74 23.20 9.70
C GLY A 248 -0.75 22.05 9.91
N TYR A 249 -1.24 20.95 10.47
CA TYR A 249 -0.53 19.68 10.60
C TYR A 249 -0.38 18.93 9.27
N PHE A 250 -1.31 19.11 8.33
CA PHE A 250 -1.28 18.50 7.00
C PHE A 250 -0.01 18.81 6.18
N PRO A 251 0.41 20.07 5.98
CA PRO A 251 1.63 20.37 5.22
C PRO A 251 2.88 19.81 5.91
N VAL A 252 2.89 19.73 7.24
CA VAL A 252 3.97 19.11 8.01
C VAL A 252 4.02 17.61 7.77
N ALA A 253 2.87 16.93 7.76
CA ALA A 253 2.79 15.52 7.43
C ALA A 253 3.27 15.24 6.01
N VAL A 254 2.84 16.05 5.03
CA VAL A 254 3.26 15.92 3.63
C VAL A 254 4.78 16.17 3.48
N ALA A 255 5.32 17.19 4.14
CA ALA A 255 6.75 17.45 4.15
C ALA A 255 7.55 16.30 4.79
N GLY A 256 7.09 15.77 5.93
CA GLY A 256 7.69 14.61 6.58
C GLY A 256 7.66 13.34 5.72
N CYS A 257 6.58 13.15 4.94
CA CYS A 257 6.45 12.08 3.95
C CYS A 257 7.47 12.24 2.82
N ALA A 258 7.60 13.44 2.25
CA ALA A 258 8.56 13.73 1.18
C ALA A 258 10.02 13.54 1.65
N VAL A 259 10.34 13.99 2.86
CA VAL A 259 11.67 13.78 3.48
C VAL A 259 11.92 12.30 3.74
N GLY A 260 10.94 11.56 4.25
CA GLY A 260 11.05 10.11 4.48
C GLY A 260 11.30 9.34 3.18
N LEU A 261 10.59 9.68 2.11
CA LEU A 261 10.80 9.11 0.79
C LEU A 261 12.19 9.43 0.24
N ALA A 262 12.63 10.69 0.32
CA ALA A 262 13.95 11.09 -0.14
C ALA A 262 15.08 10.36 0.62
N LEU A 263 14.94 10.24 1.95
CA LEU A 263 15.89 9.48 2.77
C LEU A 263 15.88 8.00 2.41
N SER A 264 14.71 7.39 2.16
CA SER A 264 14.62 6.00 1.71
C SER A 264 15.35 5.78 0.39
N VAL A 265 15.20 6.69 -0.58
CA VAL A 265 15.93 6.60 -1.87
C VAL A 265 17.44 6.70 -1.66
N VAL A 266 17.91 7.54 -0.74
CA VAL A 266 19.34 7.67 -0.44
C VAL A 266 19.86 6.44 0.31
N ALA A 267 19.11 5.96 1.29
CA ALA A 267 19.40 4.78 2.10
C ALA A 267 19.48 3.49 1.27
N ASN A 268 18.60 3.35 0.28
CA ASN A 268 18.47 2.16 -0.55
C ASN A 268 19.44 2.12 -1.75
N ARG A 269 20.48 2.98 -1.77
CA ARG A 269 21.49 2.96 -2.86
C ARG A 269 22.42 1.75 -2.78
N ASP A 270 22.92 1.47 -1.57
CA ASP A 270 23.98 0.49 -1.35
C ASP A 270 23.52 -0.68 -0.46
N THR A 271 22.49 -0.48 0.36
CA THR A 271 21.94 -1.49 1.27
C THR A 271 20.42 -1.42 1.26
N VAL A 272 19.72 -2.56 1.22
CA VAL A 272 18.26 -2.58 1.41
C VAL A 272 17.96 -2.17 2.85
N GLN A 273 17.34 -1.01 3.04
CA GLN A 273 16.93 -0.48 4.33
C GLN A 273 15.40 -0.51 4.48
N PRO A 274 14.89 -0.71 5.71
CA PRO A 274 13.45 -0.69 5.97
C PRO A 274 12.91 0.72 5.73
N THR A 275 12.20 0.86 4.61
CA THR A 275 11.67 2.13 4.13
C THR A 275 10.69 2.72 5.12
N LEU A 276 9.83 1.89 5.71
CA LEU A 276 8.78 2.34 6.63
C LEU A 276 9.34 2.79 7.99
N GLY A 277 10.50 2.25 8.36
CA GLY A 277 11.28 2.70 9.52
C GLY A 277 11.76 4.16 9.40
N LEU A 278 11.97 4.66 8.18
CA LEU A 278 12.36 6.06 7.93
C LEU A 278 11.16 7.01 7.94
N PHE A 279 9.98 6.57 7.49
CA PHE A 279 8.75 7.38 7.54
C PHE A 279 8.27 7.64 8.97
N ALA A 280 8.49 6.68 9.88
CA ALA A 280 8.06 6.81 11.27
C ALA A 280 8.61 8.06 11.98
N PRO A 281 9.93 8.28 12.06
CA PRO A 281 10.47 9.49 12.69
C PRO A 281 10.18 10.75 11.87
N THR A 282 10.23 10.70 10.53
CA THR A 282 10.09 11.93 9.71
C THR A 282 8.68 12.48 9.68
N MET A 283 7.64 11.65 9.83
CA MET A 283 6.25 12.12 9.91
C MET A 283 5.77 12.34 11.34
N LEU A 284 6.01 11.40 12.27
CA LEU A 284 5.47 11.52 13.63
C LEU A 284 6.19 12.57 14.46
N LEU A 285 7.54 12.64 14.41
CA LEU A 285 8.27 13.58 15.29
C LEU A 285 7.88 15.04 15.02
N PRO A 286 7.85 15.55 13.77
CA PRO A 286 7.44 16.92 13.52
C PRO A 286 6.00 17.20 13.98
N MET A 287 5.08 16.26 13.75
CA MET A 287 3.69 16.41 14.20
C MET A 287 3.58 16.47 15.72
N LEU A 288 4.29 15.60 16.44
CA LEU A 288 4.28 15.57 17.91
C LEU A 288 4.97 16.81 18.51
N VAL A 289 6.06 17.27 17.90
CA VAL A 289 6.77 18.50 18.31
C VAL A 289 5.85 19.71 18.16
N ILE A 290 5.19 19.87 17.02
CA ILE A 290 4.25 20.99 16.81
C ILE A 290 3.07 20.90 17.76
N ALA A 291 2.51 19.70 17.98
CA ALA A 291 1.42 19.50 18.92
C ALA A 291 1.82 19.85 20.36
N ARG A 292 3.07 19.56 20.76
CA ARG A 292 3.62 19.96 22.06
C ARG A 292 3.86 21.47 22.17
N VAL A 293 4.46 22.08 21.15
CA VAL A 293 4.72 23.53 21.12
C VAL A 293 3.42 24.34 21.17
N ARG A 294 2.35 23.82 20.55
CA ARG A 294 1.01 24.45 20.57
C ARG A 294 0.18 24.12 21.82
N GLY A 295 0.64 23.22 22.69
CA GLY A 295 -0.12 22.77 23.86
C GLY A 295 -1.34 21.88 23.53
N GLU A 296 -1.48 21.44 22.27
CA GLU A 296 -2.63 20.69 21.76
C GLU A 296 -2.42 19.17 21.78
N PHE A 297 -1.32 18.70 22.39
CA PHE A 297 -0.92 17.30 22.36
C PHE A 297 -2.02 16.35 22.82
N HIS A 298 -2.64 16.63 23.97
CA HIS A 298 -3.67 15.74 24.54
C HIS A 298 -4.91 15.66 23.64
N GLU A 299 -5.28 16.78 23.03
CA GLU A 299 -6.41 16.86 22.11
C GLU A 299 -6.09 16.11 20.80
N MET A 300 -4.93 16.34 20.19
CA MET A 300 -4.49 15.65 18.97
C MET A 300 -4.35 14.14 19.15
N TRP A 301 -3.91 13.72 20.33
CA TRP A 301 -3.65 12.33 20.66
C TRP A 301 -4.93 11.51 20.89
N ASN A 302 -5.94 12.09 21.54
CA ASN A 302 -7.13 11.36 22.00
C ASN A 302 -8.43 11.73 21.28
N ALA A 303 -8.51 12.90 20.63
CA ALA A 303 -9.75 13.34 20.02
C ALA A 303 -10.09 12.53 18.75
N PRO A 304 -11.33 12.05 18.59
CA PRO A 304 -11.81 11.49 17.35
C PRO A 304 -12.10 12.61 16.35
N TRP A 305 -11.24 12.78 15.36
CA TRP A 305 -11.32 13.89 14.37
C TRP A 305 -12.42 13.70 13.30
N HIS A 306 -13.46 12.91 13.60
CA HIS A 306 -14.50 12.48 12.64
C HIS A 306 -15.81 13.27 12.72
N GLN A 307 -15.99 14.11 13.75
CA GLN A 307 -17.29 14.71 14.05
C GLN A 307 -17.49 16.16 13.58
N HIS A 308 -16.54 16.81 12.89
CA HIS A 308 -16.65 18.26 12.59
C HIS A 308 -16.71 18.60 11.10
N GLY A 309 -17.09 17.64 10.24
CA GLY A 309 -17.25 17.83 8.79
C GLY A 309 -18.69 18.08 8.31
N GLY A 310 -19.60 18.48 9.19
CA GLY A 310 -20.95 18.91 8.77
C GLY A 310 -20.89 20.36 8.25
N PRO A 311 -21.38 20.68 7.05
CA PRO A 311 -21.52 22.06 6.63
C PRO A 311 -22.54 22.76 7.53
N GLY A 312 -22.08 23.80 8.23
CA GLY A 312 -22.93 24.91 8.68
C GLY A 312 -23.09 25.91 7.56
#